data_AF-A0A7K2J1K8-F1
#
_entry.id   AF-A0A7K2J1K8-F1
#
_cell.length_a   1.000
_cell.length_b   1.000
_cell.length_c   1.000
_cell.angle_alpha   90.00
_cell.angle_beta   90.00
_cell.angle_gamma   90.00
#
_symmetry.space_group_name_H-M   'P 1'
#
loop_
_entity.id
_entity.type
_entity.pdbx_description
1 polymer ?
#
loop_
_entity_poly.entity_id
_entity_poly.type
_entity_poly.pdbx_seq_one_letter_code
_entity_poly.pdbx_strand_id
1 'polypeptide(L)'
;GLANRRAVDIRLDEAIEAHRTAGIVVSLVVCDLNGLKAVNDTHGHAVGDRLLERFGSVLSLCGAMLPDALAARLGGDEFCLVADGPPADEVVGVATELCDRAAVIELGNGVACGVASTGDPIGPVRSARRLFRLADAAQYRAKAARSLRPVVAGRDGEVIRLADSPPKSAHDRRRLRGNRP
;
A
#
# COMPACT_ATOMS: atom_id res chain seq x y z
N GLY A 1 4.76 -7.48 -16.07
CA GLY A 1 4.74 -6.10 -15.53
C GLY A 1 3.57 -5.97 -14.58
N LEU A 2 3.61 -5.04 -13.64
CA LEU A 2 2.53 -4.83 -12.67
C LEU A 2 1.29 -4.21 -13.32
N ALA A 3 0.13 -4.41 -12.68
CA ALA A 3 -1.09 -3.72 -13.06
C ALA A 3 -0.99 -2.21 -12.78
N ASN A 4 -1.90 -1.42 -13.36
CA ASN A 4 -1.95 0.03 -13.18
C ASN A 4 -3.11 0.45 -12.26
N ARG A 5 -3.16 1.73 -11.90
CA ARG A 5 -4.23 2.30 -11.06
C ARG A 5 -5.64 1.99 -11.56
N ARG A 6 -5.87 2.04 -12.87
CA ARG A 6 -7.20 1.74 -13.44
C ARG A 6 -7.63 0.29 -13.16
N ALA A 7 -6.70 -0.67 -13.25
CA ALA A 7 -6.99 -2.06 -12.93
C ALA A 7 -7.27 -2.26 -11.43
N VAL A 8 -6.60 -1.50 -10.55
CA VAL A 8 -6.85 -1.51 -9.11
C VAL A 8 -8.25 -0.98 -8.79
N ASP A 9 -8.65 0.13 -9.40
CA ASP A 9 -9.97 0.71 -9.17
C ASP A 9 -11.08 -0.28 -9.56
N ILE A 10 -10.96 -0.92 -10.73
CA ILE A 10 -11.91 -1.96 -11.19
C ILE A 10 -11.95 -3.14 -10.22
N ARG A 11 -10.79 -3.73 -9.88
CA ARG A 11 -10.73 -4.90 -8.99
C ARG A 11 -11.28 -4.59 -7.59
N LEU A 12 -11.00 -3.41 -7.05
CA LEU A 12 -11.54 -3.02 -5.75
C LEU A 12 -13.05 -2.83 -5.77
N ASP A 13 -13.61 -2.23 -6.82
CA ASP A 13 -15.07 -2.09 -6.94
C ASP A 13 -15.76 -3.47 -7.02
N GLU A 14 -15.21 -4.40 -7.81
CA GLU A 14 -15.68 -5.79 -7.89
C GLU A 14 -15.59 -6.51 -6.53
N ALA A 15 -14.44 -6.43 -5.87
CA ALA A 15 -14.21 -7.07 -4.58
C ALA A 15 -15.12 -6.51 -3.48
N ILE A 16 -15.34 -5.20 -3.45
CA ILE A 16 -16.25 -4.58 -2.48
C ILE A 16 -17.69 -5.04 -2.72
N GLU A 17 -18.11 -5.26 -3.96
CA GLU A 17 -19.45 -5.79 -4.22
C GLU A 17 -19.58 -7.26 -3.79
N ALA A 18 -18.53 -8.06 -3.98
CA ALA A 18 -18.46 -9.40 -3.43
C ALA A 18 -18.50 -9.40 -1.88
N HIS A 19 -17.81 -8.46 -1.23
CA HIS A 19 -17.91 -8.26 0.22
C HIS A 19 -19.34 -7.94 0.66
N ARG A 20 -20.03 -7.03 -0.06
CA ARG A 20 -21.39 -6.63 0.28
C ARG A 20 -22.43 -7.73 0.11
N THR A 21 -22.24 -8.59 -0.89
CA THR A 21 -23.21 -9.63 -1.26
C THR A 21 -22.97 -10.95 -0.53
N ALA A 22 -21.71 -11.33 -0.32
CA ALA A 22 -21.31 -12.64 0.21
C ALA A 22 -20.44 -12.58 1.46
N GLY A 23 -20.11 -11.37 1.97
CA GLY A 23 -19.28 -11.22 3.16
C GLY A 23 -17.80 -11.57 2.97
N ILE A 24 -17.34 -11.67 1.72
CA ILE A 24 -15.94 -11.98 1.39
C ILE A 24 -15.02 -10.90 1.99
N VAL A 25 -13.92 -11.34 2.65
CA VAL A 25 -12.92 -10.41 3.19
C VAL A 25 -12.17 -9.76 2.04
N VAL A 26 -12.03 -8.44 2.08
CA VAL A 26 -11.29 -7.66 1.08
C VAL A 26 -10.23 -6.86 1.80
N SER A 27 -9.00 -7.01 1.34
CA SER A 27 -7.83 -6.37 1.90
C SER A 27 -7.08 -5.58 0.84
N LEU A 28 -6.61 -4.40 1.23
CA LEU A 28 -5.80 -3.53 0.41
C LEU A 28 -4.52 -3.19 1.17
N VAL A 29 -3.38 -3.43 0.53
CA VAL A 29 -2.07 -3.00 0.98
C VAL A 29 -1.61 -1.86 0.10
N VAL A 30 -1.32 -0.69 0.68
CA VAL A 30 -0.73 0.46 -0.02
C VAL A 30 0.71 0.65 0.44
N CYS A 31 1.60 0.80 -0.53
CA CYS A 31 3.04 0.86 -0.34
C CYS A 31 3.61 2.14 -0.97
N ASP A 32 4.58 2.73 -0.30
CA ASP A 32 5.36 3.87 -0.76
C ASP A 32 6.84 3.54 -0.59
N LEU A 33 7.57 3.43 -1.70
CA LEU A 33 8.98 3.08 -1.71
C LEU A 33 9.82 4.25 -1.23
N ASN A 34 10.55 4.06 -0.13
CA ASN A 34 11.32 5.14 0.46
C ASN A 34 12.60 5.42 -0.35
N GLY A 35 12.95 6.70 -0.47
CA GLY A 35 14.28 7.13 -0.95
C GLY A 35 14.44 7.22 -2.47
N LEU A 36 13.42 6.94 -3.28
CA LEU A 36 13.53 6.98 -4.75
C LEU A 36 14.09 8.31 -5.27
N LYS A 37 13.63 9.44 -4.72
CA LYS A 37 14.13 10.76 -5.11
C LYS A 37 15.63 10.93 -4.85
N ALA A 38 16.11 10.52 -3.67
CA ALA A 38 17.54 10.61 -3.34
C ALA A 38 18.38 9.75 -4.29
N VAL A 39 17.88 8.57 -4.66
CA VAL A 39 18.52 7.69 -5.65
C VAL A 39 18.56 8.35 -7.02
N ASN A 40 17.45 8.93 -7.49
CA ASN A 40 17.40 9.65 -8.76
C ASN A 40 18.38 10.83 -8.80
N ASP A 41 18.39 11.63 -7.73
CA ASP A 41 19.21 12.84 -7.64
C ASP A 41 20.71 12.49 -7.54
N THR A 42 21.07 11.34 -6.94
CA THR A 42 22.47 10.93 -6.72
C THR A 42 23.03 10.04 -7.85
N HIS A 43 22.21 9.13 -8.37
CA HIS A 43 22.64 8.06 -9.27
C HIS A 43 21.96 8.12 -10.65
N GLY A 44 21.03 9.04 -10.85
CA GLY A 44 20.28 9.24 -12.09
C GLY A 44 19.04 8.34 -12.21
N HIS A 45 18.12 8.77 -13.07
CA HIS A 45 16.82 8.12 -13.27
C HIS A 45 16.91 6.65 -13.68
N ALA A 46 17.89 6.27 -14.49
CA ALA A 46 18.07 4.87 -14.90
C ALA A 46 18.32 3.92 -13.71
N VAL A 47 18.95 4.41 -12.63
CA VAL A 47 19.16 3.63 -11.40
C VAL A 47 17.88 3.58 -10.57
N GLY A 48 17.15 4.69 -10.48
CA GLY A 48 15.84 4.72 -9.84
C GLY A 48 14.80 3.82 -10.52
N ASP A 49 14.83 3.72 -11.85
CA ASP A 49 13.98 2.81 -12.61
C ASP A 49 14.28 1.35 -12.26
N ARG A 50 15.56 0.98 -12.14
CA ARG A 50 15.96 -0.36 -11.67
C ARG A 50 15.51 -0.63 -10.23
N LEU A 51 15.55 0.37 -9.36
CA LEU A 51 15.04 0.25 -7.99
C LEU A 51 13.52 -0.01 -7.98
N LEU A 52 12.77 0.70 -8.82
CA LEU A 52 11.33 0.49 -9.01
C LEU A 52 11.01 -0.90 -9.55
N GLU A 53 11.79 -1.38 -10.52
CA GLU A 53 11.67 -2.74 -11.09
C GLU A 53 11.93 -3.81 -10.03
N ARG A 54 13.03 -3.69 -9.27
CA ARG A 54 13.37 -4.61 -8.17
C ARG A 54 12.25 -4.65 -7.13
N PHE A 55 11.74 -3.50 -6.71
CA PHE A 55 10.63 -3.45 -5.76
C PHE A 55 9.35 -4.06 -6.35
N GLY A 56 9.06 -3.81 -7.63
CA GLY A 56 7.93 -4.42 -8.31
C GLY A 56 8.02 -5.95 -8.39
N SER A 57 9.22 -6.50 -8.58
CA SER A 57 9.47 -7.94 -8.48
C SER A 57 9.21 -8.48 -7.07
N VAL A 58 9.70 -7.80 -6.03
CA VAL A 58 9.44 -8.19 -4.64
C VAL A 58 7.94 -8.16 -4.32
N LEU A 59 7.23 -7.11 -4.75
CA LEU A 59 5.78 -6.99 -4.60
C LEU A 59 5.04 -8.15 -5.28
N SER A 60 5.45 -8.49 -6.51
CA SER A 60 4.83 -9.60 -7.26
C SER A 60 5.06 -10.94 -6.57
N LEU A 61 6.26 -11.19 -6.05
CA LEU A 61 6.59 -12.42 -5.33
C LEU A 61 5.80 -12.55 -4.02
N CYS A 62 5.68 -11.47 -3.25
CA CYS A 62 4.88 -11.47 -2.02
C CYS A 62 3.39 -11.61 -2.35
N GLY A 63 2.91 -10.91 -3.37
CA GLY A 63 1.52 -11.00 -3.84
C GLY A 63 1.13 -12.41 -4.27
N ALA A 64 2.04 -13.17 -4.90
CA ALA A 64 1.80 -14.54 -5.30
C ALA A 64 1.58 -15.53 -4.13
N MET A 65 1.87 -15.11 -2.89
CA MET A 65 1.53 -15.88 -1.68
C MET A 65 0.04 -15.80 -1.35
N LEU A 66 -0.68 -14.82 -1.88
CA LEU A 66 -2.11 -14.63 -1.70
C LEU A 66 -2.85 -15.10 -2.97
N PRO A 67 -3.83 -16.01 -2.85
CA PRO A 67 -4.66 -16.43 -3.98
C PRO A 67 -5.27 -15.23 -4.72
N ASP A 68 -5.14 -15.22 -6.05
CA ASP A 68 -5.71 -14.22 -6.96
C ASP A 68 -5.40 -12.75 -6.61
N ALA A 69 -4.33 -12.47 -5.87
CA ALA A 69 -3.99 -11.10 -5.53
C ALA A 69 -3.50 -10.30 -6.74
N LEU A 70 -3.94 -9.04 -6.81
CA LEU A 70 -3.54 -8.09 -7.84
C LEU A 70 -2.40 -7.21 -7.33
N ALA A 71 -1.20 -7.36 -7.89
CA ALA A 71 -0.08 -6.47 -7.67
C ALA A 71 -0.03 -5.33 -8.70
N ALA A 72 0.06 -4.08 -8.22
CA ALA A 72 -0.02 -2.91 -9.07
C ALA A 72 0.95 -1.79 -8.69
N ARG A 73 1.32 -0.98 -9.69
CA ARG A 73 1.98 0.32 -9.50
C ARG A 73 0.96 1.43 -9.76
N LEU A 74 0.75 2.28 -8.75
CA LEU A 74 -0.23 3.36 -8.81
C LEU A 74 0.31 4.61 -9.50
N GLY A 75 1.63 4.80 -9.45
CA GLY A 75 2.35 5.92 -10.06
C GLY A 75 3.55 6.34 -9.19
N GLY A 76 4.61 6.88 -9.80
CA GLY A 76 5.80 7.29 -9.04
C GLY A 76 6.41 6.13 -8.23
N ASP A 77 6.53 6.31 -6.92
CA ASP A 77 7.00 5.35 -5.92
C ASP A 77 5.86 4.58 -5.21
N GLU A 78 4.61 4.73 -5.66
CA GLU A 78 3.43 4.12 -5.05
C GLU A 78 3.03 2.80 -5.70
N PHE A 79 2.76 1.81 -4.86
CA PHE A 79 2.37 0.45 -5.23
C PHE A 79 1.24 -0.05 -4.34
N CYS A 80 0.56 -1.12 -4.76
CA CYS A 80 -0.42 -1.79 -3.91
C CYS A 80 -0.58 -3.28 -4.23
N LEU A 81 -1.14 -4.00 -3.25
CA LEU A 81 -1.69 -5.34 -3.41
C LEU A 81 -3.19 -5.29 -3.07
N VAL A 82 -4.03 -5.87 -3.93
CA VAL A 82 -5.45 -6.12 -3.64
C VAL A 82 -5.64 -7.62 -3.48
N ALA A 83 -6.29 -8.04 -2.40
CA ALA A 83 -6.64 -9.44 -2.16
C ALA A 83 -8.08 -9.54 -1.65
N ASP A 84 -8.84 -10.48 -2.20
CA ASP A 84 -10.20 -10.80 -1.79
C ASP A 84 -10.30 -12.30 -1.53
N GLY A 85 -10.83 -12.66 -0.36
CA GLY A 85 -10.86 -14.04 0.15
C GLY A 85 -9.95 -14.27 1.37
N PRO A 86 -8.63 -14.02 1.29
CA PRO A 86 -7.71 -14.31 2.39
C PRO A 86 -8.07 -13.58 3.70
N PRO A 87 -7.87 -14.23 4.87
CA PRO A 87 -8.01 -13.58 6.17
C PRO A 87 -7.09 -12.37 6.32
N ALA A 88 -7.52 -11.37 7.09
CA ALA A 88 -6.77 -10.15 7.32
C ALA A 88 -5.33 -10.41 7.82
N ASP A 89 -5.15 -11.35 8.75
CA ASP A 89 -3.84 -11.69 9.31
C ASP A 89 -2.87 -12.29 8.28
N GLU A 90 -3.36 -13.06 7.31
CA GLU A 90 -2.54 -13.60 6.23
C GLU A 90 -2.01 -12.48 5.34
N VAL A 91 -2.86 -11.51 5.00
CA VAL A 91 -2.48 -10.33 4.23
C VAL A 91 -1.49 -9.46 5.00
N VAL A 92 -1.65 -9.31 6.32
CA VAL A 92 -0.67 -8.62 7.18
C VAL A 92 0.67 -9.37 7.21
N GLY A 93 0.66 -10.71 7.25
CA GLY A 93 1.88 -11.52 7.13
C GLY A 93 2.62 -11.28 5.82
N VAL A 94 1.90 -11.23 4.69
CA VAL A 94 2.47 -10.92 3.37
C VAL A 94 2.98 -9.48 3.28
N ALA A 95 2.25 -8.51 3.84
CA ALA A 95 2.73 -7.13 3.94
C ALA A 95 3.98 -6.99 4.82
N THR A 96 4.10 -7.85 5.83
CA THR A 96 5.28 -7.92 6.70
C THR A 96 6.49 -8.48 5.96
N GLU A 97 6.34 -9.58 5.24
CA GLU A 97 7.37 -10.16 4.36
C GLU A 97 7.81 -9.16 3.28
N LEU A 98 6.86 -8.39 2.72
CA LEU A 98 7.15 -7.32 1.78
C LEU A 98 8.04 -6.23 2.39
N CYS A 99 7.78 -5.82 3.64
CA CYS A 99 8.63 -4.86 4.34
C CYS A 99 10.05 -5.40 4.56
N ASP A 100 10.16 -6.64 5.02
CA ASP A 100 11.44 -7.30 5.31
C ASP A 100 12.28 -7.47 4.04
N ARG A 101 11.67 -7.88 2.92
CA ARG A 101 12.36 -7.98 1.63
C ARG A 101 12.70 -6.62 1.03
N ALA A 102 11.84 -5.63 1.17
CA ALA A 102 12.10 -4.28 0.67
C ALA A 102 13.28 -3.61 1.41
N ALA A 103 13.49 -3.93 2.68
CA ALA A 103 14.58 -3.39 3.49
C ALA A 103 15.98 -3.81 3.01
N VAL A 104 16.07 -4.93 2.28
CA VAL A 104 17.36 -5.47 1.78
C VAL A 104 17.58 -5.21 0.28
N ILE A 105 16.68 -4.47 -0.38
CA ILE A 105 16.89 -4.07 -1.77
C ILE A 105 18.06 -3.09 -1.82
N GLU A 106 19.08 -3.42 -2.60
CA GLU A 106 20.24 -2.56 -2.83
C GLU A 106 19.81 -1.17 -3.34
N LEU A 107 20.34 -0.11 -2.71
CA LEU A 107 19.99 1.31 -2.89
C LEU A 107 18.56 1.69 -2.44
N GLY A 108 17.76 0.75 -1.94
CA GLY A 108 16.46 1.03 -1.34
C GLY A 108 16.56 1.43 0.13
N ASN A 109 15.58 2.19 0.62
CA ASN A 109 15.47 2.56 2.04
C ASN A 109 14.23 1.92 2.70
N GLY A 110 13.89 0.70 2.28
CA GLY A 110 12.66 0.02 2.67
C GLY A 110 11.40 0.66 2.08
N VAL A 111 10.25 0.32 2.66
CA VAL A 111 8.93 0.73 2.19
C VAL A 111 8.06 1.14 3.37
N ALA A 112 7.27 2.20 3.21
CA ALA A 112 6.16 2.46 4.12
C ALA A 112 4.93 1.69 3.66
N CYS A 113 4.40 0.81 4.52
CA CYS A 113 3.31 -0.10 4.17
C CYS A 113 2.09 0.13 5.07
N GLY A 114 0.92 0.31 4.46
CA GLY A 114 -0.37 0.44 5.13
C GLY A 114 -1.34 -0.63 4.69
N VAL A 115 -2.02 -1.27 5.63
CA VAL A 115 -3.00 -2.33 5.37
C VAL A 115 -4.38 -1.89 5.84
N ALA A 116 -5.41 -2.12 5.05
CA ALA A 116 -6.79 -2.07 5.49
C ALA A 116 -7.54 -3.32 5.01
N SER A 117 -8.23 -3.99 5.92
CA SER A 117 -9.02 -5.19 5.63
C SER A 117 -10.42 -5.06 6.18
N THR A 118 -11.43 -5.50 5.42
CA THR A 118 -12.80 -5.61 5.93
C THR A 118 -12.95 -6.67 7.03
N GLY A 119 -11.94 -7.52 7.24
CA GLY A 119 -11.85 -8.43 8.39
C GLY A 119 -11.32 -7.78 9.68
N ASP A 120 -10.78 -6.57 9.61
CA ASP A 120 -10.36 -5.79 10.78
C ASP A 120 -11.49 -4.85 11.26
N PRO A 121 -11.45 -4.34 12.51
CA PRO A 121 -12.48 -3.45 13.05
C PRO A 121 -12.36 -2.01 12.49
N ILE A 122 -12.50 -1.86 11.17
CA ILE A 122 -12.38 -0.57 10.44
C ILE A 122 -13.73 0.12 10.18
N GLY A 123 -14.81 -0.42 10.74
CA GLY A 123 -16.18 0.02 10.49
C GLY A 123 -16.70 -0.41 9.11
N PRO A 124 -17.91 0.03 8.73
CA PRO A 124 -18.55 -0.41 7.48
C PRO A 124 -17.80 0.12 6.25
N VAL A 125 -17.44 -0.78 5.33
CA VAL A 125 -16.83 -0.44 4.05
C VAL A 125 -17.85 -0.63 2.94
N ARG A 126 -18.41 0.49 2.46
CA ARG A 126 -19.45 0.51 1.41
C ARG A 126 -18.94 0.93 0.03
N SER A 127 -17.65 1.23 -0.10
CA SER A 127 -17.05 1.65 -1.36
C SER A 127 -15.53 1.41 -1.36
N ALA A 128 -14.96 1.15 -2.54
CA ALA A 128 -13.52 1.04 -2.74
C ALA A 128 -12.78 2.27 -2.18
N ARG A 129 -13.34 3.46 -2.37
CA ARG A 129 -12.80 4.73 -1.85
C ARG A 129 -12.66 4.75 -0.32
N ARG A 130 -13.54 4.08 0.44
CA ARG A 130 -13.41 3.99 1.91
C ARG A 130 -12.19 3.14 2.27
N LEU A 131 -12.07 1.95 1.67
CA LEU A 131 -10.97 1.03 1.93
C LEU A 131 -9.62 1.64 1.53
N PHE A 132 -9.58 2.28 0.36
CA PHE A 132 -8.39 2.98 -0.13
C PHE A 132 -7.94 4.09 0.83
N ARG A 133 -8.86 4.92 1.34
CA ARG A 133 -8.51 5.96 2.33
C ARG A 133 -7.94 5.41 3.62
N LEU A 134 -8.44 4.26 4.09
CA LEU A 134 -7.94 3.62 5.30
C LEU A 134 -6.51 3.09 5.10
N ALA A 135 -6.26 2.42 3.97
CA ALA A 135 -4.93 1.92 3.64
C ALA A 135 -3.92 3.07 3.40
N ASP A 136 -4.33 4.13 2.70
CA ASP A 136 -3.53 5.37 2.49
C ASP A 136 -3.20 6.05 3.83
N ALA A 137 -4.16 6.16 4.74
CA ALA A 137 -3.94 6.71 6.08
C ALA A 137 -2.96 5.85 6.91
N ALA A 138 -3.09 4.53 6.81
CA ALA A 138 -2.16 3.59 7.44
C ALA A 138 -0.74 3.71 6.87
N GLN A 139 -0.62 3.80 5.54
CA GLN A 139 0.68 3.96 4.86
C GLN A 139 1.34 5.29 5.24
N TYR A 140 0.55 6.37 5.29
CA TYR A 140 1.03 7.67 5.73
C TYR A 140 1.56 7.62 7.17
N ARG A 141 0.86 6.92 8.07
CA ARG A 141 1.32 6.67 9.45
C ARG A 141 2.62 5.89 9.47
N ALA A 142 2.73 4.81 8.69
CA ALA A 142 3.96 4.03 8.57
C ALA A 142 5.13 4.90 8.12
N LYS A 143 4.91 5.79 7.14
CA LYS A 143 5.93 6.73 6.63
C LYS A 143 6.33 7.77 7.69
N ALA A 144 5.36 8.36 8.38
CA ALA A 144 5.62 9.36 9.42
C ALA A 144 6.39 8.76 10.62
N ALA A 145 6.07 7.52 11.00
CA ALA A 145 6.74 6.81 12.08
C ALA A 145 8.05 6.12 11.64
N ARG A 146 8.38 6.11 10.35
CA ARG A 146 9.47 5.30 9.76
C ARG A 146 9.38 3.82 10.19
N SER A 147 8.15 3.30 10.20
CA SER A 147 7.87 1.93 10.64
C SER A 147 8.57 0.92 9.75
N LEU A 148 9.20 -0.09 10.36
CA LEU A 148 9.77 -1.25 9.68
C LEU A 148 8.74 -2.38 9.44
N ARG A 149 7.53 -2.22 9.99
CA ARG A 149 6.41 -3.17 9.88
C ARG A 149 5.20 -2.47 9.25
N PRO A 150 4.26 -3.21 8.65
CA PRO A 150 3.02 -2.61 8.15
C PRO A 150 2.22 -1.99 9.30
N VAL A 151 1.61 -0.84 9.03
CA VAL A 151 0.59 -0.26 9.91
C VAL A 151 -0.77 -0.76 9.44
N VAL A 152 -1.60 -1.27 10.35
CA VAL A 152 -2.90 -1.84 10.03
C VAL A 152 -4.01 -0.91 10.50
N ALA A 153 -4.91 -0.54 9.60
CA ALA A 153 -6.09 0.23 9.94
C ALA A 153 -7.00 -0.56 10.89
N GLY A 154 -7.50 0.09 11.94
CA GLY A 154 -8.44 -0.51 12.91
C GLY A 154 -7.79 -1.26 14.06
N ARG A 155 -6.53 -1.70 13.94
CA ARG A 155 -5.80 -2.31 15.08
C ARG A 155 -5.31 -1.26 16.07
N ASP A 156 -4.99 -0.07 15.58
CA ASP A 156 -4.77 1.13 16.37
C ASP A 156 -5.80 2.20 15.94
N GLY A 157 -6.75 2.53 16.83
CA GLY A 157 -7.91 3.40 16.54
C GLY A 157 -7.56 4.82 16.08
N GLU A 158 -6.28 5.17 16.05
CA GLU A 158 -5.81 6.41 15.46
C GLU A 158 -5.93 6.44 13.92
N VAL A 159 -5.79 5.31 13.21
CA VAL A 159 -5.75 5.30 11.72
C VAL A 159 -7.11 5.67 11.15
N ILE A 160 -8.18 5.16 11.76
CA ILE A 160 -9.57 5.46 11.38
C ILE A 160 -9.82 6.97 11.45
N ARG A 161 -9.39 7.63 12.54
CA ARG A 161 -9.51 9.10 12.70
C ARG A 161 -8.81 9.88 11.58
N LEU A 162 -7.64 9.41 11.14
CA LEU A 162 -6.90 10.04 10.04
C LEU A 162 -7.61 9.87 8.69
N ALA A 163 -8.23 8.72 8.43
CA ALA A 163 -8.96 8.44 7.20
C ALA A 163 -10.30 9.20 7.09
N ASP A 164 -10.92 9.50 8.24
CA ASP A 164 -12.18 10.24 8.34
C ASP A 164 -11.98 11.77 8.31
N SER A 165 -10.76 12.24 8.57
CA SER A 165 -10.40 13.65 8.42
C SER A 165 -10.37 14.06 6.93
N PRO A 166 -10.72 15.31 6.58
CA PRO A 166 -10.54 15.81 5.22
C PRO A 166 -9.07 15.61 4.82
N PRO A 167 -8.80 15.21 3.56
CA PRO A 167 -7.45 14.88 3.14
C PRO A 167 -6.54 16.08 3.42
N LYS A 168 -5.49 15.88 4.24
CA LYS A 168 -4.38 16.84 4.26
C LYS A 168 -3.97 17.05 2.80
N SER A 169 -3.92 18.31 2.39
CA SER A 169 -3.78 18.71 1.00
C SER A 169 -2.69 17.89 0.29
N ALA A 170 -2.82 17.70 -1.03
CA ALA A 170 -1.79 17.04 -1.83
C ALA A 170 -0.37 17.66 -1.63
N HIS A 171 -0.29 18.91 -1.14
CA HIS A 171 0.94 19.58 -0.73
C HIS A 171 1.63 18.97 0.50
N ASP A 172 0.89 18.58 1.54
CA ASP A 172 1.47 17.94 2.74
C ASP A 172 2.04 16.56 2.42
N ARG A 173 1.36 15.83 1.51
CA ARG A 173 1.82 14.54 1.00
C ARG A 173 3.10 14.68 0.18
N ARG A 174 3.23 15.73 -0.64
CA ARG A 174 4.45 16.04 -1.42
C ARG A 174 5.64 16.45 -0.56
N ARG A 175 5.42 17.27 0.47
CA ARG A 175 6.50 17.73 1.37
C ARG A 175 7.17 16.58 2.11
N LEU A 176 6.41 15.56 2.52
CA LEU A 176 6.94 14.35 3.16
C LEU A 176 7.50 13.32 2.16
N ARG A 177 7.10 13.39 0.89
CA ARG A 177 7.68 12.62 -0.23
C ARG A 177 8.96 13.23 -0.80
N GLY A 178 9.52 14.27 -0.17
CA GLY A 178 10.79 14.87 -0.57
C GLY A 178 10.73 15.76 -1.83
N ASN A 179 9.55 15.95 -2.44
CA ASN A 179 9.40 16.94 -3.50
C ASN A 179 9.22 18.32 -2.87
N ARG A 180 10.31 19.10 -2.82
CA ARG A 180 10.22 20.55 -2.72
C ARG A 180 9.70 21.13 -4.05
N PRO A 181 8.93 22.23 -4.01
CA PRO A 181 8.42 22.90 -5.21
C PRO A 181 9.55 23.36 -6.12
#